data_AF-A0A962S876-F1
#
_entry.id   AF-A0A962S876-F1
#
_cell.length_a   1.000
_cell.length_b   1.000
_cell.length_c   1.000
_cell.angle_alpha   90.00
_cell.angle_beta   90.00
_cell.angle_gamma   90.00
#
_symmetry.space_group_name_H-M   'P 1'
#
loop_
_entity.id
_entity.type
_entity.pdbx_description
1 polymer ?
#
loop_
_entity_poly.entity_id
_entity_poly.type
_entity_poly.pdbx_seq_one_letter_code
_entity_poly.pdbx_strand_id
1 'polypeptide(L)' 'AERLQSNGIQILVARMKKQFMDTIRATGLIEKMGEQHFFARIQNALDYAWDSMGESYDRRSCPLRRQ' A
#
# COMPACT_ATOMS: atom_id res chain seq x y z
N ALA A 1 7.76 7.61 -7.79
CA ALA A 1 6.43 6.99 -7.93
C ALA A 1 6.06 6.79 -9.40
N GLU A 2 6.14 7.84 -10.22
CA GLU A 2 5.70 7.85 -11.62
C GLU A 2 6.28 6.70 -12.48
N ARG A 3 7.59 6.41 -12.40
CA ARG A 3 8.22 5.30 -13.14
C ARG A 3 7.72 3.90 -12.78
N LEU A 4 7.29 3.70 -11.53
CA LEU A 4 6.80 2.39 -11.08
C LEU A 4 5.34 2.23 -11.50
N GLN A 5 4.53 3.28 -11.35
CA GLN A 5 3.15 3.31 -11.84
C GLN A 5 3.08 3.12 -13.37
N SER A 6 3.97 3.75 -14.14
CA SER A 6 4.02 3.57 -15.60
C SER A 6 4.31 2.14 -16.04
N ASN A 7 4.91 1.34 -15.15
CA ASN A 7 5.19 -0.09 -15.38
C ASN A 7 4.12 -1.00 -14.76
N GLY A 8 2.98 -0.45 -14.31
CA GLY A 8 1.92 -1.21 -13.65
C GLY A 8 2.28 -1.69 -12.23
N ILE A 9 3.34 -1.15 -11.63
CA ILE A 9 3.77 -1.52 -10.28
C ILE A 9 3.11 -0.57 -9.27
N GLN A 10 2.27 -1.14 -8.41
CA GLN A 10 1.65 -0.44 -7.29
C GLN A 10 2.51 -0.58 -6.03
N ILE A 11 2.65 0.50 -5.27
CA ILE A 11 3.40 0.53 -4.02
C ILE A 11 2.44 0.76 -2.87
N LEU A 12 2.49 -0.13 -1.88
CA LEU A 12 1.77 0.01 -0.62
C LEU A 12 2.79 0.16 0.51
N VAL A 13 2.46 1.01 1.48
CA VAL A 13 3.36 1.38 2.56
C VAL A 13 2.66 1.11 3.89
N ALA A 14 3.28 0.33 4.77
CA ALA A 14 2.72 -0.01 6.07
C ALA A 14 3.69 0.32 7.22
N ARG A 15 3.12 0.61 8.41
CA ARG A 15 3.87 0.82 9.68
C ARG A 15 4.89 1.95 9.67
N MET A 16 4.67 2.99 8.87
CA MET A 16 5.59 4.13 8.85
C MET A 16 5.43 5.00 10.09
N LYS A 17 6.55 5.50 10.59
CA LYS A 17 6.59 6.43 11.73
C LYS A 17 5.88 7.74 11.37
N LYS A 18 5.32 8.40 12.38
CA LYS A 18 4.66 9.69 12.23
C LYS A 18 5.52 10.73 11.50
N GLN A 19 6.80 10.85 11.85
CA GLN A 19 7.72 11.79 11.20
C GLN A 19 7.83 11.56 9.68
N PHE A 20 7.86 10.29 9.25
CA PHE A 20 7.86 9.98 7.82
C PHE A 20 6.52 10.39 7.18
N MET A 21 5.40 10.04 7.80
CA MET A 21 4.07 10.38 7.29
C MET A 21 3.84 11.89 7.23
N ASP A 22 4.37 12.64 8.18
CA ASP A 22 4.27 14.11 8.22
C ASP A 22 5.04 14.71 7.02
N THR A 23 6.24 14.20 6.70
CA THR A 23 6.98 14.61 5.50
C THR A 23 6.25 14.26 4.20
N ILE A 24 5.70 13.04 4.10
CA ILE A 24 4.97 12.60 2.91
C ILE A 24 3.73 13.47 2.64
N ARG A 25 3.02 13.89 3.70
CA ARG A 25 1.90 14.85 3.59
C ARG A 25 2.38 16.26 3.23
N ALA A 26 3.40 16.76 3.93
CA ALA A 26 3.90 18.11 3.70
C ALA A 26 4.45 18.34 2.28
N THR A 27 4.93 17.27 1.64
CA THR A 27 5.48 17.31 0.27
C THR A 27 4.43 17.11 -0.82
N GLY A 28 3.17 16.86 -0.48
CA GLY A 28 2.13 16.54 -1.47
C GLY A 28 2.34 15.19 -2.17
N LEU A 29 3.20 14.32 -1.61
CA LEU A 29 3.49 13.02 -2.20
C LEU A 29 2.37 12.01 -1.89
N ILE A 30 1.62 12.22 -0.81
CA ILE A 30 0.54 11.34 -0.42
C ILE A 30 -0.59 11.33 -1.47
N GLU A 31 -0.88 12.48 -2.07
CA GLU A 31 -1.91 12.67 -3.10
C GLU A 31 -1.48 12.02 -4.41
N LYS A 32 -0.19 12.15 -4.78
CA LYS A 32 0.37 11.50 -5.97
C LYS A 32 0.41 9.98 -5.86
N MET A 33 0.67 9.47 -4.65
CA MET A 33 0.70 8.03 -4.41
C MET A 33 -0.70 7.46 -4.19
N GLY A 34 -1.65 8.24 -3.68
CA GLY A 34 -2.96 7.79 -3.21
C GLY A 34 -2.92 7.50 -1.70
N GLU A 35 -3.74 8.21 -0.93
CA GLU A 35 -3.81 8.03 0.53
C GLU A 35 -4.18 6.59 0.93
N GLN A 36 -5.00 5.93 0.11
CA GLN A 36 -5.40 4.54 0.30
C GLN A 36 -4.26 3.53 0.19
N HIS A 37 -3.04 3.94 -0.16
CA HIS A 37 -1.86 3.07 -0.20
C HIS A 37 -1.04 3.10 1.10
N PHE A 38 -1.44 3.90 2.10
CA PHE A 38 -0.74 4.01 3.38
C PHE A 38 -1.54 3.36 4.50
N PHE A 39 -0.92 2.41 5.21
CA PHE A 39 -1.60 1.57 6.20
C PHE A 39 -0.90 1.58 7.54
N ALA A 40 -1.69 1.52 8.62
CA ALA A 40 -1.15 1.38 9.97
C ALA A 40 -0.59 -0.03 10.24
N ARG A 41 -1.11 -1.06 9.57
CA ARG A 41 -0.77 -2.47 9.77
C ARG A 41 -0.38 -3.13 8.45
N ILE A 42 0.57 -4.06 8.49
CA ILE A 42 1.02 -4.83 7.31
C ILE A 42 -0.15 -5.62 6.73
N GLN A 43 -0.93 -6.29 7.58
CA GLN A 43 -2.08 -7.08 7.13
C GLN A 43 -3.06 -6.28 6.27
N ASN A 44 -3.35 -5.01 6.63
CA ASN A 44 -4.27 -4.19 5.86
C ASN A 44 -3.73 -3.88 4.45
N ALA A 45 -2.42 -3.67 4.33
CA ALA A 45 -1.79 -3.46 3.03
C ALA A 45 -1.82 -4.75 2.19
N LEU A 46 -1.58 -5.90 2.81
CA LEU A 46 -1.64 -7.20 2.15
C LEU A 46 -3.07 -7.54 1.72
N ASP A 47 -4.07 -7.31 2.56
CA ASP A 47 -5.48 -7.51 2.21
C ASP A 47 -5.88 -6.65 1.02
N TYR A 48 -5.50 -5.36 1.03
CA TYR A 48 -5.75 -4.44 -0.07
C TYR A 48 -5.08 -4.90 -1.38
N ALA A 49 -3.81 -5.35 -1.31
CA ALA A 49 -3.12 -5.91 -2.47
C ALA A 49 -3.78 -7.20 -2.99
N TRP A 50 -4.27 -8.05 -2.08
CA TRP A 50 -4.88 -9.33 -2.45
C TRP A 50 -6.23 -9.11 -3.13
N ASP A 51 -7.05 -8.19 -2.58
CA ASP A 51 -8.33 -7.81 -3.15
C ASP A 51 -8.20 -7.18 -4.54
N SER A 52 -7.12 -6.42 -4.80
CA SER A 52 -6.91 -5.75 -6.08
C SER A 52 -6.52 -6.71 -7.21
N MET A 53 -6.12 -7.96 -6.90
CA MET A 53 -5.78 -8.98 -7.90
C MET A 53 -7.01 -9.70 -8.49
N GLY A 54 -8.21 -9.47 -7.94
CA GLY A 54 -9.49 -9.97 -8.47
C GLY A 54 -10.13 -11.08 -7.63
N GLU A 55 -11.32 -11.54 -8.04
CA GLU A 55 -12.19 -12.41 -7.23
C GLU A 55 -11.60 -13.80 -6.91
N SER A 56 -10.64 -14.28 -7.70
CA SER A 56 -9.96 -15.56 -7.45
C SER A 56 -9.00 -15.53 -6.25
N TYR A 57 -8.70 -14.34 -5.72
CA TYR A 57 -7.75 -14.13 -4.64
C TYR A 57 -8.47 -13.97 -3.30
N ASP A 58 -8.76 -15.09 -2.62
CA ASP A 58 -9.27 -15.07 -1.24
C ASP A 58 -8.19 -14.58 -0.28
N ARG A 59 -8.47 -13.56 0.54
CA ARG A 59 -7.56 -13.07 1.59
C ARG A 59 -7.02 -14.19 2.48
N ARG A 60 -7.79 -15.26 2.69
CA ARG A 60 -7.37 -16.42 3.49
C ARG A 60 -6.23 -17.21 2.85
N SER A 61 -6.09 -17.17 1.52
CA SER A 61 -5.04 -17.86 0.76
C SER A 61 -3.78 -17.01 0.57
N CYS A 62 -3.76 -15.75 1.04
CA CYS A 62 -2.59 -14.89 0.94
C CYS A 62 -1.37 -15.51 1.65
N PRO A 63 -0.26 -15.79 0.93
CA PRO A 63 0.92 -16.46 1.48
C PRO A 63 1.66 -15.59 2.51
N LEU A 64 1.42 -14.28 2.52
CA LEU A 64 2.07 -13.32 3.41
C LEU A 64 1.20 -12.93 4.63
N ARG A 65 0.06 -13.58 4.85
CA ARG A 65 -0.93 -13.22 5.89
C ARG A 65 -0.44 -13.30 7.36
N ARG A 66 0.77 -13.80 7.63
CA ARG A 66 1.31 -13.94 9.00
C ARG A 66 2.58 -13.11 9.23
N GLN A 67 2.78 -12.06 8.44
CA GLN A 67 3.92 -11.13 8.54
C GLN A 67 3.69 -10.01 9.56
#